data_AF-A0AAD7WVK0-F1
#
_entry.id   AF-A0AAD7WVK0-F1
#
_cell.length_a   1.000
_cell.length_b   1.000
_cell.length_c   1.000
_cell.angle_alpha   90.00
_cell.angle_beta   90.00
_cell.angle_gamma   90.00
#
_symmetry.space_group_name_H-M   'P 1'
#
loop_
_entity.id
_entity.type
_entity.pdbx_description
1 polymer ?
#
loop_
_entity_poly.entity_id
_entity_poly.type
_entity_poly.pdbx_seq_one_letter_code
_entity_poly.pdbx_strand_id
1 'polypeptide(L)'
;MAQKRAEALAKATRCQFYESDRVKQFHRIVLLTETLKERDEQIEMKQRMKNASNEETKKFTPQVSRQELEAVEQKCKRTRRQEKEKADFTEYMRQQLMDQNLVKQLSKLERDKELKECQQLREKYAREKAQLWKTQQEGKESIRKAHETHVLMRDAIRAKEAEKDDMEEKRRKLVNKENEMRMRRKKEEKGNKYRQLERRKQRLAGHLSTHLQEKAVREKARDAETMAQAKAQLDAELECECQEMAKKKAMISAIAKRREDTCRMQEQRAAEEQQSARNTLEANKEADCAYWEEQQLKREKKKADRFSMDETLRQQMAEKSSKNHLVKKELTDFERKTAQRLMEDDAQFQQYAAGLIRVATEANRNTCSLRKAVNQDIVCGLGPITGGIRSNYLVSRGASHSRVPKYLSSTKQDIKSLYNNSDTQNNRRLDFIWQR
;
A
#
# COMPACT_ATOMS: atom_id res chain seq x y z
N MET A 1 -47.29 47.13 -0.72
CA MET A 1 -46.51 46.13 -1.49
C MET A 1 -45.02 46.49 -1.59
N ALA A 2 -44.66 47.74 -1.88
CA ALA A 2 -43.26 48.18 -1.99
C ALA A 2 -42.45 47.99 -0.69
N GLN A 3 -43.01 48.32 0.48
CA GLN A 3 -42.34 48.14 1.78
C GLN A 3 -42.02 46.67 2.08
N LYS A 4 -42.99 45.76 1.93
CA LYS A 4 -42.78 44.31 2.11
C LYS A 4 -41.70 43.76 1.17
N ARG A 5 -41.60 44.29 -0.05
CA ARG A 5 -40.53 43.92 -1.00
C ARG A 5 -39.18 44.45 -0.54
N ALA A 6 -39.09 45.69 -0.06
CA ALA A 6 -37.85 46.26 0.46
C ALA A 6 -37.35 45.49 1.70
N GLU A 7 -38.26 45.12 2.61
CA GLU A 7 -37.94 44.29 3.77
C GLU A 7 -37.47 42.88 3.37
N ALA A 8 -38.13 42.24 2.41
CA ALA A 8 -37.71 40.94 1.91
C ALA A 8 -36.33 41.00 1.25
N LEU A 9 -36.04 42.06 0.50
CA LEU A 9 -34.71 42.28 -0.09
C LEU A 9 -33.65 42.50 0.99
N ALA A 10 -33.92 43.34 2.00
CA ALA A 10 -33.00 43.58 3.11
C ALA A 10 -32.74 42.30 3.94
N LYS A 11 -33.77 41.46 4.13
CA LYS A 11 -33.61 40.15 4.77
C LYS A 11 -32.74 39.22 3.93
N ALA A 12 -32.97 39.18 2.61
CA ALA A 12 -32.18 38.34 1.70
C ALA A 12 -30.71 38.77 1.66
N THR A 13 -30.40 40.07 1.58
CA THR A 13 -29.02 40.56 1.62
C THR A 13 -28.34 40.23 2.94
N ARG A 14 -29.06 40.39 4.07
CA ARG A 14 -28.56 40.01 5.39
C ARG A 14 -28.27 38.50 5.48
N CYS A 15 -29.15 37.66 4.95
CA CYS A 15 -28.92 36.20 4.90
C CYS A 15 -27.70 35.85 4.04
N GLN A 16 -27.57 36.43 2.84
CA GLN A 16 -26.41 36.24 1.97
C GLN A 16 -25.10 36.63 2.65
N PHE A 17 -25.09 37.74 3.40
CA PHE A 17 -23.92 38.16 4.16
C PHE A 17 -23.50 37.11 5.21
N TYR A 18 -24.44 36.58 6.00
CA TYR A 18 -24.11 35.52 6.98
C TYR A 18 -23.78 34.17 6.34
N GLU A 19 -24.23 33.93 5.12
CA GLU A 19 -23.89 32.74 4.35
C GLU A 19 -22.47 32.79 3.78
N SER A 20 -21.83 33.96 3.73
CA SER A 20 -20.43 34.10 3.31
C SER A 20 -19.49 33.28 4.20
N ASP A 21 -18.59 32.52 3.59
CA ASP A 21 -17.65 31.65 4.31
C ASP A 21 -16.74 32.43 5.26
N ARG A 22 -16.35 33.65 4.88
CA ARG A 22 -15.55 34.53 5.73
C ARG A 22 -16.30 34.90 7.01
N VAL A 23 -17.58 35.25 6.88
CA VAL A 23 -18.43 35.59 8.02
C VAL A 23 -18.64 34.36 8.91
N LYS A 24 -18.91 33.19 8.34
CA LYS A 24 -19.03 31.93 9.09
C LYS A 24 -17.75 31.59 9.86
N GLN A 25 -16.59 31.71 9.22
CA GLN A 25 -15.30 31.48 9.87
C GLN A 25 -15.07 32.45 11.02
N PHE A 26 -15.37 33.74 10.82
CA PHE A 26 -15.26 34.75 11.86
C PHE A 26 -16.17 34.44 13.06
N HIS A 27 -17.43 34.03 12.82
CA HIS A 27 -18.36 33.64 13.90
C HIS A 27 -17.88 32.44 14.71
N ARG A 28 -17.26 31.44 14.07
CA ARG A 28 -16.64 30.31 14.80
C ARG A 28 -15.59 30.80 15.79
N ILE A 29 -14.84 31.83 15.42
CA ILE A 29 -13.79 32.41 16.28
C ILE A 29 -14.41 33.28 17.37
N VAL A 30 -15.50 34.01 17.08
CA VAL A 30 -16.28 34.72 18.12
C VAL A 30 -16.76 33.74 19.19
N LEU A 31 -17.35 32.62 18.78
CA LEU A 31 -17.79 31.57 19.71
C LEU A 31 -16.60 31.02 20.51
N LEU A 32 -15.44 30.79 19.88
CA LEU A 32 -14.25 30.35 20.60
C LEU A 32 -13.87 31.34 21.71
N THR A 33 -13.90 32.64 21.46
CA THR A 33 -13.58 33.64 22.51
C THR A 33 -14.57 33.62 23.68
N GLU A 34 -15.84 33.27 23.43
CA GLU A 34 -16.84 33.09 24.48
C GLU A 34 -16.52 31.87 25.34
N THR A 35 -16.26 30.73 24.70
CA THR A 35 -15.93 29.49 25.41
C THR A 35 -14.64 29.59 26.23
N LEU A 36 -13.66 30.37 25.77
CA LEU A 36 -12.42 30.60 26.53
C LEU A 36 -12.70 31.40 27.80
N LYS A 37 -13.51 32.45 27.72
CA LYS A 37 -13.90 33.24 28.89
C LYS A 37 -14.69 32.39 29.90
N GLU A 38 -15.66 31.62 29.43
CA GLU A 38 -16.44 30.72 30.29
C GLU A 38 -15.53 29.70 31.01
N ARG A 39 -14.52 29.18 30.32
CA ARG A 39 -13.55 28.27 30.92
C ARG A 39 -12.73 28.92 32.02
N ASP A 40 -12.29 30.16 31.83
CA ASP A 40 -11.55 30.90 32.85
C ASP A 40 -12.40 31.11 34.11
N GLU A 41 -13.68 31.48 33.95
CA GLU A 41 -14.65 31.62 35.05
C GLU A 41 -14.86 30.29 35.80
N GLN A 42 -14.97 29.17 35.07
CA GLN A 42 -15.06 27.83 35.68
C GLN A 42 -13.79 27.44 36.46
N ILE A 43 -12.61 27.79 35.97
CA ILE A 43 -11.33 27.53 36.66
C ILE A 43 -11.28 28.32 37.96
N GLU A 44 -11.63 29.62 37.93
CA GLU A 44 -11.71 30.44 39.14
C GLU A 44 -12.68 29.87 40.17
N MET A 45 -13.88 29.49 39.74
CA MET A 45 -14.88 28.87 40.62
C MET A 45 -14.34 27.59 41.27
N LYS A 46 -13.69 26.71 40.48
CA LYS A 46 -13.08 25.47 41.01
C LYS A 46 -11.96 25.76 42.01
N GLN A 47 -11.12 26.76 41.76
CA GLN A 47 -10.09 27.18 42.71
C GLN A 47 -10.70 27.69 44.01
N ARG A 48 -11.75 28.51 43.95
CA ARG A 48 -12.48 28.98 45.14
C ARG A 48 -13.06 27.82 45.95
N MET A 49 -13.70 26.85 45.30
CA MET A 49 -14.22 25.64 45.95
C MET A 49 -13.11 24.81 46.61
N LYS A 50 -11.98 24.61 45.93
CA LYS A 50 -10.83 23.88 46.48
C LYS A 50 -10.25 24.59 47.69
N ASN A 51 -10.14 25.92 47.66
CA ASN A 51 -9.63 26.69 48.78
C ASN A 51 -10.57 26.59 50.00
N ALA A 52 -11.89 26.69 49.80
CA ALA A 52 -12.87 26.49 50.86
C ALA A 52 -12.78 25.07 51.48
N SER A 53 -12.71 24.03 50.65
CA SER A 53 -12.56 22.65 51.13
C SER A 53 -11.23 22.42 51.87
N ASN A 54 -10.14 23.04 51.40
CA ASN A 54 -8.85 22.99 52.10
C ASN A 54 -8.92 23.67 53.46
N GLU A 55 -9.64 24.80 53.59
CA GLU A 55 -9.84 25.47 54.86
C GLU A 55 -10.65 24.62 55.85
N GLU A 56 -11.70 23.94 55.38
CA GLU A 56 -12.43 22.96 56.19
C GLU A 56 -11.51 21.82 56.64
N THR A 57 -10.75 21.24 55.70
CA THR A 57 -9.81 20.16 56.00
C THR A 57 -8.77 20.58 57.05
N LYS A 58 -8.22 21.80 56.94
CA LYS A 58 -7.29 22.37 57.93
C LYS A 58 -7.88 22.52 59.33
N LYS A 59 -9.21 22.68 59.46
CA LYS A 59 -9.88 22.71 60.78
C LYS A 59 -10.06 21.32 61.38
N PHE A 60 -10.28 20.29 60.55
CA PHE A 60 -10.45 18.92 61.01
C PHE A 60 -9.12 18.22 61.33
N THR A 61 -8.03 18.53 60.62
CA THR A 61 -6.71 17.91 60.87
C THR A 61 -6.23 18.00 62.32
N PRO A 62 -6.28 19.15 63.04
CA PRO A 62 -5.84 19.18 64.44
C PRO A 62 -6.75 18.37 65.38
N GLN A 63 -8.04 18.23 65.07
CA GLN A 63 -8.95 17.44 65.87
C GLN A 63 -8.64 15.94 65.76
N VAL A 64 -8.37 15.45 64.54
CA VAL A 64 -7.96 14.06 64.31
C VAL A 64 -6.59 13.80 64.95
N SER A 65 -5.62 14.70 64.77
CA SER A 65 -4.30 14.55 65.39
C SER A 65 -4.36 14.53 66.93
N ARG A 66 -5.25 15.30 67.55
CA ARG A 66 -5.47 15.24 69.01
C ARG A 66 -6.05 13.89 69.44
N GLN A 67 -7.05 13.38 68.74
CA GLN A 67 -7.63 12.06 69.03
C GLN A 67 -6.61 10.92 68.88
N GLU A 68 -5.75 10.99 67.86
CA GLU A 68 -4.66 10.02 67.66
C GLU A 68 -3.64 10.06 68.80
N LEU A 69 -3.23 11.26 69.23
CA LEU A 69 -2.31 11.44 70.36
C LEU A 69 -2.89 10.87 71.66
N GLU A 70 -4.16 11.16 71.95
CA GLU A 70 -4.87 10.62 73.12
C GLU A 70 -4.96 9.09 73.08
N ALA A 71 -5.26 8.51 71.90
CA ALA A 71 -5.32 7.06 71.71
C ALA A 71 -3.94 6.39 71.92
N VAL A 72 -2.86 7.02 71.46
CA VAL A 72 -1.48 6.55 71.69
C VAL A 72 -1.15 6.60 73.18
N GLU A 73 -1.47 7.68 73.87
CA GLU A 73 -1.19 7.83 75.30
C GLU A 73 -1.92 6.76 76.13
N GLN A 74 -3.18 6.48 75.80
CA GLN A 74 -3.96 5.42 76.45
C GLN A 74 -3.36 4.03 76.22
N LYS A 75 -2.90 3.74 75.00
CA LYS A 75 -2.21 2.47 74.68
C LYS A 75 -0.91 2.34 75.47
N CYS A 76 -0.07 3.37 75.51
CA CYS A 76 1.16 3.37 76.30
C CYS A 76 0.90 3.12 77.79
N LYS A 77 -0.14 3.75 78.38
CA LYS A 77 -0.54 3.51 79.77
C LYS A 77 -0.95 2.06 80.03
N ARG A 78 -1.67 1.42 79.09
CA ARG A 78 -2.08 0.00 79.19
C ARG A 78 -0.87 -0.93 79.11
N THR A 79 0.03 -0.73 78.15
CA THR A 79 1.24 -1.54 78.03
C THR A 79 2.11 -1.44 79.27
N ARG A 80 2.29 -0.22 79.81
CA ARG A 80 3.07 -0.02 81.03
C ARG A 80 2.47 -0.72 82.25
N ARG A 81 1.14 -0.84 82.35
CA ARG A 81 0.48 -1.62 83.41
C ARG A 81 0.78 -3.12 83.27
N GLN A 82 0.62 -3.65 82.07
CA GLN A 82 0.91 -5.06 81.79
C GLN A 82 2.39 -5.42 82.04
N GLU A 83 3.32 -4.53 81.73
CA GLU A 83 4.74 -4.73 82.02
C GLU A 83 5.01 -4.82 83.52
N LYS A 84 4.37 -3.97 84.33
CA LYS A 84 4.48 -4.04 85.80
C LYS A 84 3.91 -5.35 86.33
N GLU A 85 2.71 -5.73 85.91
CA GLU A 85 2.08 -7.00 86.33
C GLU A 85 2.95 -8.21 85.97
N LYS A 86 3.58 -8.21 84.79
CA LYS A 86 4.53 -9.25 84.39
C LYS A 86 5.78 -9.26 85.27
N ALA A 87 6.34 -8.10 85.57
CA ALA A 87 7.51 -8.00 86.44
C ALA A 87 7.19 -8.58 87.83
N ASP A 88 6.08 -8.16 88.45
CA ASP A 88 5.63 -8.63 89.75
C ASP A 88 5.42 -10.17 89.74
N PHE A 89 4.80 -10.71 88.68
CA PHE A 89 4.63 -12.15 88.51
C PHE A 89 5.96 -12.91 88.38
N THR A 90 6.93 -12.37 87.64
CA THR A 90 8.25 -13.01 87.49
C THR A 90 9.04 -13.03 88.80
N GLU A 91 8.91 -12.00 89.64
CA GLU A 91 9.53 -11.97 90.96
C GLU A 91 8.90 -13.02 91.89
N TYR A 92 7.57 -13.12 91.90
CA TYR A 92 6.87 -14.15 92.65
C TYR A 92 7.31 -15.58 92.24
N MET A 93 7.38 -15.86 90.94
CA MET A 93 7.84 -17.16 90.44
C MET A 93 9.30 -17.45 90.81
N ARG A 94 10.15 -16.42 90.86
CA ARG A 94 11.55 -16.56 91.29
C ARG A 94 11.64 -16.97 92.76
N GLN A 95 10.81 -16.39 93.62
CA GLN A 95 10.73 -16.75 95.04
C GLN A 95 10.30 -18.22 95.20
N GLN A 96 9.24 -18.65 94.49
CA GLN A 96 8.78 -20.04 94.50
C GLN A 96 9.87 -21.05 94.09
N LEU A 97 10.68 -20.72 93.08
CA LEU A 97 11.79 -21.58 92.66
C LEU A 97 12.90 -21.69 93.73
N MET A 98 13.18 -20.60 94.45
CA MET A 98 14.13 -20.62 95.56
C MET A 98 13.64 -21.55 96.68
N ASP A 99 12.37 -21.46 97.05
CA ASP A 99 11.76 -22.32 98.07
C ASP A 99 11.81 -23.80 97.67
N GLN A 100 11.46 -24.12 96.42
CA GLN A 100 11.56 -25.49 95.90
C GLN A 100 13.00 -26.02 95.92
N ASN A 101 13.98 -25.18 95.61
CA ASN A 101 15.39 -25.58 95.65
C ASN A 101 15.84 -25.87 97.08
N LEU A 102 15.39 -25.08 98.06
CA LEU A 102 15.65 -25.33 99.47
C LEU A 102 15.06 -26.68 99.91
N VAL A 103 13.81 -26.97 99.55
CA VAL A 103 13.15 -28.26 99.83
C VAL A 103 13.91 -29.43 99.18
N LYS A 104 14.37 -29.26 97.93
CA LYS A 104 15.19 -30.28 97.25
C LYS A 104 16.49 -30.53 98.00
N GLN A 105 17.17 -29.49 98.50
CA GLN A 105 18.40 -29.65 99.28
C GLN A 105 18.14 -30.43 100.58
N LEU A 106 17.08 -30.09 101.32
CA LEU A 106 16.70 -30.83 102.54
C LEU A 106 16.42 -32.31 102.24
N SER A 107 15.64 -32.60 101.19
CA SER A 107 15.34 -33.98 100.81
C SER A 107 16.58 -34.77 100.37
N LYS A 108 17.62 -34.13 99.81
CA LYS A 108 18.88 -34.81 99.47
C LYS A 108 19.60 -35.24 100.74
N LEU A 109 19.67 -34.36 101.73
CA LEU A 109 20.28 -34.67 103.03
C LEU A 109 19.56 -35.82 103.74
N GLU A 110 18.24 -35.89 103.64
CA GLU A 110 17.44 -37.00 104.18
C GLU A 110 17.73 -38.33 103.45
N ARG A 111 17.72 -38.32 102.10
CA ARG A 111 18.08 -39.51 101.30
C ARG A 111 19.49 -40.02 101.61
N ASP A 112 20.44 -39.13 101.84
CA ASP A 112 21.82 -39.52 102.18
C ASP A 112 21.89 -40.22 103.56
N LYS A 113 21.02 -39.83 104.51
CA LYS A 113 20.87 -40.52 105.80
C LYS A 113 20.24 -41.89 105.62
N GLU A 114 19.12 -41.98 104.89
CA GLU A 114 18.44 -43.24 104.59
C GLU A 114 19.34 -44.24 103.83
N LEU A 115 20.17 -43.75 102.90
CA LEU A 115 21.11 -44.58 102.15
C LEU A 115 22.13 -45.26 103.09
N LYS A 116 22.66 -44.52 104.07
CA LYS A 116 23.60 -45.07 105.06
C LYS A 116 22.94 -46.15 105.91
N GLU A 117 21.71 -45.94 106.35
CA GLU A 117 20.93 -46.93 107.10
C GLU A 117 20.64 -48.18 106.24
N CYS A 118 20.27 -47.99 104.97
CA CYS A 118 20.07 -49.08 104.02
C CYS A 118 21.35 -49.89 103.78
N GLN A 119 22.52 -49.25 103.71
CA GLN A 119 23.80 -49.94 103.57
C GLN A 119 24.07 -50.84 104.79
N GLN A 120 23.88 -50.31 106.00
CA GLN A 120 24.04 -51.08 107.23
C GLN A 120 23.10 -52.31 107.29
N LEU A 121 21.86 -52.17 106.81
CA LEU A 121 20.90 -53.28 106.72
C LEU A 121 21.29 -54.32 105.65
N ARG A 122 21.77 -53.89 104.48
CA ARG A 122 22.24 -54.80 103.42
C ARG A 122 23.39 -55.68 103.89
N GLU A 123 24.34 -55.11 104.63
CA GLU A 123 25.45 -55.89 105.18
C GLU A 123 24.97 -56.96 106.16
N LYS A 124 23.97 -56.65 107.00
CA LYS A 124 23.37 -57.64 107.90
C LYS A 124 22.68 -58.77 107.11
N TYR A 125 21.85 -58.43 106.12
CA TYR A 125 21.15 -59.41 105.29
C TYR A 125 22.09 -60.31 104.46
N ALA A 126 23.17 -59.74 103.92
CA ALA A 126 24.16 -60.51 103.15
C ALA A 126 24.81 -61.62 103.99
N ARG A 127 25.10 -61.33 105.26
CA ARG A 127 25.64 -62.34 106.20
C ARG A 127 24.64 -63.48 106.42
N GLU A 128 23.36 -63.19 106.58
CA GLU A 128 22.30 -64.20 106.75
C GLU A 128 22.11 -65.07 105.49
N LYS A 129 22.08 -64.44 104.30
CA LYS A 129 21.98 -65.15 103.01
C LYS A 129 23.13 -66.11 102.76
N ALA A 130 24.35 -65.71 103.11
CA ALA A 130 25.53 -66.57 102.95
C ALA A 130 25.40 -67.87 103.76
N GLN A 131 24.77 -67.81 104.94
CA GLN A 131 24.51 -69.01 105.74
C GLN A 131 23.46 -69.93 105.09
N LEU A 132 22.35 -69.36 104.59
CA LEU A 132 21.31 -70.13 103.89
C LEU A 132 21.78 -70.75 102.56
N TRP A 133 22.70 -70.10 101.84
CA TRP A 133 23.21 -70.65 100.58
C TRP A 133 24.03 -71.92 100.80
N LYS A 134 24.83 -71.96 101.87
CA LYS A 134 25.61 -73.15 102.23
C LYS A 134 24.72 -74.37 102.44
N THR A 135 23.63 -74.22 103.20
CA THR A 135 22.68 -75.31 103.45
C THR A 135 21.94 -75.76 102.19
N GLN A 136 21.63 -74.84 101.25
CA GLN A 136 20.94 -75.19 100.01
C GLN A 136 21.83 -75.97 99.01
N GLN A 137 23.12 -75.67 98.94
CA GLN A 137 24.04 -76.39 98.06
C GLN A 137 24.15 -77.87 98.45
N GLU A 138 24.28 -78.13 99.74
CA GLU A 138 24.28 -79.48 100.30
C GLU A 138 23.00 -80.26 99.88
N GLY A 139 21.84 -79.59 99.81
CA GLY A 139 20.60 -80.18 99.32
C GLY A 139 20.57 -80.48 97.80
N LYS A 140 21.13 -79.61 96.95
CA LYS A 140 21.08 -79.77 95.47
C LYS A 140 21.97 -80.89 94.95
N GLU A 141 23.14 -81.09 95.57
CA GLU A 141 24.03 -82.19 95.19
C GLU A 141 23.36 -83.56 95.37
N SER A 142 22.45 -83.67 96.34
CA SER A 142 21.63 -84.86 96.54
C SER A 142 20.67 -85.12 95.36
N ILE A 143 19.99 -84.07 94.86
CA ILE A 143 19.00 -84.19 93.77
C ILE A 143 19.66 -84.46 92.42
N ARG A 144 20.81 -83.83 92.12
CA ARG A 144 21.49 -83.99 90.82
C ARG A 144 21.78 -85.45 90.50
N LYS A 145 22.34 -86.16 91.48
CA LYS A 145 22.67 -87.59 91.37
C LYS A 145 21.43 -88.45 91.04
N ALA A 146 20.24 -88.01 91.46
CA ALA A 146 18.99 -88.71 91.17
C ALA A 146 18.42 -88.43 89.76
N HIS A 147 18.76 -87.33 89.09
CA HIS A 147 18.24 -86.99 87.76
C HIS A 147 19.10 -87.53 86.61
N GLU A 148 20.42 -87.57 86.76
CA GLU A 148 21.34 -88.09 85.74
C GLU A 148 20.96 -89.52 85.31
N THR A 149 20.46 -90.31 86.25
CA THR A 149 19.97 -91.67 86.00
C THR A 149 18.71 -91.72 85.11
N HIS A 150 17.85 -90.70 85.14
CA HIS A 150 16.60 -90.67 84.37
C HIS A 150 16.80 -90.27 82.89
N VAL A 151 17.68 -89.31 82.59
CA VAL A 151 17.84 -88.77 81.21
C VAL A 151 18.41 -89.79 80.25
N LEU A 152 19.35 -90.60 80.73
CA LEU A 152 19.95 -91.66 79.92
C LEU A 152 18.89 -92.61 79.34
N MET A 153 17.74 -92.76 80.00
CA MET A 153 16.63 -93.59 79.52
C MET A 153 15.80 -92.94 78.39
N ARG A 154 15.77 -91.60 78.28
CA ARG A 154 14.90 -90.86 77.33
C ARG A 154 15.49 -90.74 75.93
N ASP A 155 16.77 -90.37 75.81
CA ASP A 155 17.34 -89.93 74.53
C ASP A 155 17.50 -91.08 73.51
N ALA A 156 17.54 -92.32 73.98
CA ALA A 156 17.46 -93.50 73.13
C ALA A 156 16.18 -93.55 72.26
N ILE A 157 15.10 -92.87 72.66
CA ILE A 157 13.80 -92.92 71.98
C ILE A 157 13.76 -91.99 70.75
N ARG A 158 14.33 -90.79 70.84
CA ARG A 158 14.06 -89.69 69.88
C ARG A 158 14.89 -89.74 68.59
N ALA A 159 16.08 -90.33 68.64
CA ALA A 159 16.95 -90.43 67.46
C ALA A 159 16.29 -91.16 66.27
N LYS A 160 15.25 -91.96 66.52
CA LYS A 160 14.54 -92.72 65.50
C LYS A 160 13.52 -91.92 64.68
N GLU A 161 13.15 -90.71 65.08
CA GLU A 161 12.04 -89.97 64.46
C GLU A 161 12.48 -89.02 63.32
N ALA A 162 13.67 -88.41 63.38
CA ALA A 162 14.04 -87.27 62.54
C ALA A 162 14.49 -87.57 61.10
N GLU A 163 14.94 -88.78 60.79
CA GLU A 163 15.48 -89.10 59.45
C GLU A 163 14.41 -89.06 58.32
N LYS A 164 13.14 -88.88 58.66
CA LYS A 164 12.02 -89.00 57.71
C LYS A 164 11.66 -87.73 56.93
N ASP A 165 11.94 -86.53 57.45
CA ASP A 165 11.31 -85.29 56.94
C ASP A 165 12.07 -84.58 55.79
N ASP A 166 13.38 -84.75 55.63
CA ASP A 166 14.23 -83.87 54.78
C ASP A 166 14.13 -84.05 53.24
N MET A 167 13.42 -85.05 52.74
CA MET A 167 13.56 -85.47 51.34
C MET A 167 12.63 -84.77 50.33
N GLU A 168 11.62 -83.99 50.77
CA GLU A 168 10.52 -83.55 49.88
C GLU A 168 10.66 -82.16 49.21
N GLU A 169 11.41 -81.20 49.76
CA GLU A 169 11.30 -79.77 49.36
C GLU A 169 11.97 -79.34 48.02
N LYS A 170 12.95 -80.08 47.47
CA LYS A 170 13.91 -79.51 46.48
C LYS A 170 13.43 -79.39 45.01
N ARG A 171 12.30 -79.98 44.57
CA ARG A 171 11.99 -80.14 43.11
C ARG A 171 11.30 -78.98 42.36
N ARG A 172 10.70 -77.96 43.01
CA ARG A 172 9.72 -77.05 42.34
C ARG A 172 10.26 -75.82 41.58
N LYS A 173 11.54 -75.45 41.68
CA LYS A 173 12.01 -74.07 41.38
C LYS A 173 12.52 -73.74 39.94
N LEU A 174 12.66 -74.67 38.99
CA LEU A 174 13.50 -74.46 37.77
C LEU A 174 12.79 -74.03 36.45
N VAL A 175 11.50 -74.28 36.24
CA VAL A 175 10.85 -74.25 34.89
C VAL A 175 10.49 -72.85 34.34
N ASN A 176 10.36 -71.83 35.18
CA ASN A 176 9.72 -70.56 34.79
C ASN A 176 10.55 -69.58 33.92
N LYS A 177 11.84 -69.80 33.65
CA LYS A 177 12.76 -68.75 33.13
C LYS A 177 12.93 -68.62 31.59
N GLU A 178 12.44 -69.53 30.75
CA GLU A 178 12.90 -69.63 29.34
C GLU A 178 12.06 -68.89 28.25
N ASN A 179 10.81 -68.50 28.51
CA ASN A 179 9.85 -68.11 27.45
C ASN A 179 9.94 -66.65 26.91
N GLU A 180 10.64 -65.73 27.59
CA GLU A 180 10.53 -64.28 27.32
C GLU A 180 11.30 -63.73 26.09
N MET A 181 12.29 -64.45 25.54
CA MET A 181 13.29 -63.85 24.62
C MET A 181 12.93 -63.80 23.11
N ARG A 182 11.83 -64.40 22.65
CA ARG A 182 11.59 -64.71 21.22
C ARG A 182 10.93 -63.60 20.36
N MET A 183 10.32 -62.56 20.95
CA MET A 183 9.37 -61.66 20.25
C MET A 183 9.97 -60.43 19.52
N ARG A 184 11.22 -60.04 19.76
CA ARG A 184 11.78 -58.74 19.30
C ARG A 184 12.21 -58.64 17.81
N ARG A 185 12.43 -59.74 17.08
CA ARG A 185 13.13 -59.73 15.77
C ARG A 185 12.29 -59.36 14.51
N LYS A 186 10.95 -59.27 14.56
CA LYS A 186 10.08 -59.23 13.35
C LYS A 186 9.75 -57.83 12.75
N LYS A 187 10.28 -56.72 13.28
CA LYS A 187 9.76 -55.35 13.00
C LYS A 187 10.54 -54.53 11.94
N GLU A 188 11.75 -54.93 11.54
CA GLU A 188 12.68 -54.08 10.73
C GLU A 188 12.55 -54.20 9.19
N GLU A 189 11.91 -55.23 8.62
CA GLU A 189 11.99 -55.52 7.16
C GLU A 189 11.08 -54.69 6.22
N LYS A 190 10.10 -53.91 6.71
CA LYS A 190 9.02 -53.35 5.87
C LYS A 190 9.31 -52.00 5.15
N GLY A 191 10.40 -51.28 5.46
CA GLY A 191 10.62 -49.87 5.00
C GLY A 191 11.18 -49.64 3.59
N ASN A 192 11.79 -50.64 2.93
CA ASN A 192 12.62 -50.41 1.73
C ASN A 192 11.87 -50.35 0.37
N LYS A 193 10.55 -50.56 0.29
CA LYS A 193 9.81 -50.71 -0.99
C LYS A 193 9.23 -49.42 -1.62
N TYR A 194 9.24 -48.28 -0.92
CA TYR A 194 8.52 -47.05 -1.37
C TYR A 194 9.28 -46.14 -2.38
N ARG A 195 10.56 -46.39 -2.67
CA ARG A 195 11.43 -45.46 -3.45
C ARG A 195 11.44 -45.63 -4.99
N GLN A 196 10.73 -46.61 -5.56
CA GLN A 196 10.80 -46.93 -7.01
C GLN A 196 9.72 -46.27 -7.90
N LEU A 197 8.69 -45.62 -7.35
CA LEU A 197 7.50 -45.21 -8.11
C LEU A 197 7.61 -43.85 -8.84
N GLU A 198 8.51 -42.96 -8.42
CA GLU A 198 8.56 -41.57 -8.90
C GLU A 198 9.21 -41.35 -10.28
N ARG A 199 9.94 -42.32 -10.84
CA ARG A 199 10.66 -42.16 -12.12
C ARG A 199 9.79 -42.27 -13.39
N ARG A 200 8.48 -42.52 -13.26
CA ARG A 200 7.58 -42.80 -14.41
C ARG A 200 6.90 -41.54 -14.99
N LYS A 201 6.86 -40.42 -14.27
CA LYS A 201 6.07 -39.23 -14.63
C LYS A 201 6.73 -38.24 -15.62
N GLN A 202 8.04 -38.37 -15.92
CA GLN A 202 8.77 -37.39 -16.75
C GLN A 202 8.74 -37.65 -18.28
N ARG A 203 8.09 -38.72 -18.77
CA ARG A 203 8.08 -39.10 -20.22
C ARG A 203 6.93 -38.50 -21.05
N LEU A 204 6.02 -37.72 -20.47
CA LEU A 204 4.77 -37.27 -21.14
C LEU A 204 4.84 -35.89 -21.83
N ALA A 205 5.99 -35.20 -21.83
CA ALA A 205 6.11 -33.82 -22.31
C ALA A 205 6.56 -33.66 -23.79
N GLY A 206 6.74 -34.77 -24.53
CA GLY A 206 7.26 -34.79 -25.91
C GLY A 206 6.23 -34.73 -27.05
N HIS A 207 4.93 -34.48 -26.78
CA HIS A 207 3.86 -34.53 -27.79
C HIS A 207 3.40 -33.16 -28.36
N LEU A 208 4.14 -32.06 -28.11
CA LEU A 208 3.85 -30.71 -28.65
C LEU A 208 4.64 -30.39 -29.94
N SER A 209 4.74 -31.38 -30.85
CA SER A 209 5.49 -31.32 -32.13
C SER A 209 4.60 -31.45 -33.39
N THR A 210 3.28 -31.42 -33.30
CA THR A 210 2.44 -31.81 -34.46
C THR A 210 1.25 -30.90 -34.78
N HIS A 211 1.30 -29.61 -34.49
CA HIS A 211 0.16 -28.72 -34.83
C HIS A 211 0.54 -27.32 -35.36
N LEU A 212 1.62 -27.20 -36.13
CA LEU A 212 1.83 -26.07 -37.04
C LEU A 212 2.10 -26.59 -38.46
N GLN A 213 1.11 -27.37 -38.92
CA GLN A 213 0.79 -27.67 -40.30
C GLN A 213 0.70 -26.40 -41.18
N GLU A 214 1.31 -26.51 -42.35
CA GLU A 214 0.68 -26.33 -43.67
C GLU A 214 0.12 -24.96 -44.12
N LYS A 215 0.50 -24.64 -45.38
CA LYS A 215 -0.11 -23.79 -46.44
C LYS A 215 0.76 -22.57 -46.77
N ALA A 216 1.14 -22.25 -48.01
CA ALA A 216 0.54 -22.48 -49.34
C ALA A 216 1.66 -22.42 -50.43
N VAL A 217 1.87 -23.38 -51.35
CA VAL A 217 1.15 -23.74 -52.62
C VAL A 217 1.45 -22.82 -53.83
N ARG A 218 2.12 -23.40 -54.87
CA ARG A 218 1.95 -23.28 -56.36
C ARG A 218 2.13 -21.88 -57.01
N GLU A 219 2.52 -21.66 -58.27
CA GLU A 219 2.83 -22.41 -59.51
C GLU A 219 3.27 -21.38 -60.60
N LYS A 220 3.67 -21.88 -61.80
CA LYS A 220 3.60 -21.26 -63.16
C LYS A 220 4.88 -20.65 -63.76
N ALA A 221 5.42 -21.32 -64.80
CA ALA A 221 5.62 -20.80 -66.17
C ALA A 221 6.67 -21.63 -66.93
N ARG A 222 6.21 -22.50 -67.84
CA ARG A 222 6.96 -23.12 -68.95
C ARG A 222 6.44 -22.49 -70.26
N ASP A 223 7.26 -22.53 -71.33
CA ASP A 223 6.91 -22.60 -72.77
C ASP A 223 7.63 -21.56 -73.66
N ALA A 224 8.53 -22.02 -74.55
CA ALA A 224 9.11 -21.25 -75.66
C ALA A 224 9.82 -22.15 -76.72
N GLU A 225 9.07 -22.91 -77.52
CA GLU A 225 9.57 -23.67 -78.69
C GLU A 225 8.57 -23.59 -79.87
N THR A 226 8.69 -22.64 -80.81
CA THR A 226 7.93 -22.59 -82.10
C THR A 226 8.49 -21.55 -83.11
N MET A 227 9.73 -21.72 -83.62
CA MET A 227 10.26 -20.87 -84.71
C MET A 227 11.19 -21.65 -85.64
N ALA A 228 10.63 -22.56 -86.45
CA ALA A 228 11.38 -23.23 -87.52
C ALA A 228 10.44 -23.73 -88.63
N GLN A 229 10.08 -22.87 -89.60
CA GLN A 229 9.53 -23.22 -90.94
C GLN A 229 9.17 -21.94 -91.74
N ALA A 230 10.04 -21.46 -92.65
CA ALA A 230 9.66 -20.58 -93.77
C ALA A 230 10.88 -20.25 -94.67
N LYS A 231 11.11 -21.01 -95.75
CA LYS A 231 12.15 -20.68 -96.76
C LYS A 231 12.01 -21.35 -98.15
N ALA A 232 10.85 -21.43 -98.80
CA ALA A 232 10.79 -22.22 -100.06
C ALA A 232 9.81 -21.77 -101.17
N GLN A 233 9.71 -20.48 -101.46
CA GLN A 233 9.05 -19.93 -102.67
C GLN A 233 9.91 -18.70 -103.08
N LEU A 234 10.29 -18.40 -104.31
CA LEU A 234 9.55 -18.47 -105.56
C LEU A 234 10.49 -17.97 -106.70
N ASP A 235 10.81 -18.79 -107.71
CA ASP A 235 11.71 -18.48 -108.86
C ASP A 235 10.95 -18.61 -110.21
N ALA A 236 9.72 -18.09 -110.37
CA ALA A 236 8.81 -18.51 -111.46
C ALA A 236 8.37 -17.43 -112.50
N GLU A 237 9.15 -16.39 -112.81
CA GLU A 237 8.54 -15.14 -113.34
C GLU A 237 8.89 -14.59 -114.75
N LEU A 238 9.62 -15.25 -115.67
CA LEU A 238 10.30 -14.49 -116.77
C LEU A 238 9.73 -14.45 -118.22
N GLU A 239 8.61 -15.07 -118.62
CA GLU A 239 8.29 -15.23 -120.08
C GLU A 239 7.20 -14.31 -120.69
N CYS A 240 6.74 -13.27 -120.01
CA CYS A 240 5.56 -12.48 -120.38
C CYS A 240 5.81 -11.26 -121.34
N GLU A 241 6.97 -11.13 -122.00
CA GLU A 241 7.49 -9.77 -122.31
C GLU A 241 7.24 -9.15 -123.71
N CYS A 242 6.80 -9.87 -124.76
CA CYS A 242 6.97 -9.35 -126.15
C CYS A 242 5.71 -8.78 -126.88
N GLN A 243 4.48 -9.25 -126.65
CA GLN A 243 3.26 -8.67 -127.28
C GLN A 243 2.87 -7.28 -126.74
N GLU A 244 3.46 -6.97 -125.59
CA GLU A 244 3.63 -5.68 -124.95
C GLU A 244 3.93 -4.52 -125.91
N MET A 245 4.80 -4.67 -126.92
CA MET A 245 5.45 -3.50 -127.57
C MET A 245 4.57 -2.66 -128.52
N ALA A 246 3.53 -3.21 -129.13
CA ALA A 246 2.67 -2.47 -130.07
C ALA A 246 1.53 -1.72 -129.36
N LYS A 247 0.98 -2.30 -128.27
CA LYS A 247 0.12 -1.59 -127.31
C LYS A 247 0.84 -0.35 -126.76
N LYS A 248 2.17 -0.41 -126.59
CA LYS A 248 2.96 0.72 -126.09
C LYS A 248 2.85 1.98 -126.94
N LYS A 249 2.77 1.93 -128.28
CA LYS A 249 2.80 3.16 -129.11
C LYS A 249 1.49 3.96 -129.11
N ALA A 250 0.33 3.32 -129.25
CA ALA A 250 -0.96 4.02 -129.12
C ALA A 250 -1.18 4.51 -127.68
N MET A 251 -0.76 3.68 -126.71
CA MET A 251 -0.69 4.05 -125.30
C MET A 251 0.17 5.31 -125.09
N ILE A 252 1.31 5.47 -125.78
CA ILE A 252 2.18 6.67 -125.65
C ILE A 252 1.46 7.98 -126.04
N SER A 253 0.66 8.01 -127.12
CA SER A 253 -0.03 9.23 -127.55
C SER A 253 -1.22 9.60 -126.65
N ALA A 254 -1.99 8.60 -126.19
CA ALA A 254 -3.04 8.79 -125.18
C ALA A 254 -2.44 9.17 -123.82
N ILE A 255 -1.27 8.63 -123.48
CA ILE A 255 -0.47 9.03 -122.33
C ILE A 255 -0.08 10.51 -122.45
N ALA A 256 0.31 11.00 -123.62
CA ALA A 256 0.74 12.40 -123.79
C ALA A 256 -0.39 13.41 -123.54
N LYS A 257 -1.57 13.23 -124.13
CA LYS A 257 -2.74 14.10 -123.84
C LYS A 257 -3.21 13.97 -122.40
N ARG A 258 -3.30 12.73 -121.89
CA ARG A 258 -3.58 12.50 -120.47
C ARG A 258 -2.55 13.19 -119.58
N ARG A 259 -1.27 13.23 -119.95
CA ARG A 259 -0.22 13.94 -119.20
C ARG A 259 -0.44 15.44 -119.20
N GLU A 260 -0.76 16.07 -120.33
CA GLU A 260 -1.07 17.51 -120.39
C GLU A 260 -2.32 17.87 -119.55
N ASP A 261 -3.40 17.10 -119.68
CA ASP A 261 -4.60 17.31 -118.86
C ASP A 261 -4.32 17.02 -117.38
N THR A 262 -3.49 16.02 -117.07
CA THR A 262 -3.05 15.74 -115.69
C THR A 262 -2.19 16.89 -115.16
N CYS A 263 -1.30 17.48 -115.97
CA CYS A 263 -0.51 18.64 -115.57
C CYS A 263 -1.39 19.86 -115.30
N ARG A 264 -2.35 20.18 -116.17
CA ARG A 264 -3.29 21.30 -115.93
C ARG A 264 -4.18 21.09 -114.72
N MET A 265 -4.70 19.87 -114.54
CA MET A 265 -5.47 19.50 -113.34
C MET A 265 -4.60 19.54 -112.09
N GLN A 266 -3.32 19.17 -112.17
CA GLN A 266 -2.37 19.26 -111.06
C GLN A 266 -2.03 20.71 -110.72
N GLU A 267 -1.90 21.60 -111.70
CA GLU A 267 -1.68 23.03 -111.47
C GLU A 267 -2.88 23.70 -110.79
N GLN A 268 -4.10 23.38 -111.23
CA GLN A 268 -5.33 23.87 -110.57
C GLN A 268 -5.45 23.31 -109.15
N ARG A 269 -5.22 22.02 -108.96
CA ARG A 269 -5.18 21.41 -107.62
C ARG A 269 -4.10 22.02 -106.74
N ALA A 270 -2.90 22.27 -107.27
CA ALA A 270 -1.82 22.90 -106.53
C ALA A 270 -2.15 24.34 -106.15
N ALA A 271 -2.83 25.09 -107.02
CA ALA A 271 -3.31 26.45 -106.72
C ALA A 271 -4.41 26.45 -105.65
N GLU A 272 -5.37 25.52 -105.74
CA GLU A 272 -6.41 25.29 -104.73
C GLU A 272 -5.81 24.85 -103.39
N GLU A 273 -4.83 23.94 -103.41
CA GLU A 273 -4.08 23.48 -102.24
C GLU A 273 -3.29 24.63 -101.61
N GLN A 274 -2.64 25.49 -102.41
CA GLN A 274 -1.96 26.68 -101.91
C GLN A 274 -2.93 27.67 -101.28
N GLN A 275 -4.10 27.90 -101.90
CA GLN A 275 -5.10 28.80 -101.33
C GLN A 275 -5.72 28.20 -100.05
N SER A 276 -5.99 26.90 -100.04
CA SER A 276 -6.44 26.16 -98.85
C SER A 276 -5.38 26.20 -97.74
N ALA A 277 -4.10 26.03 -98.07
CA ALA A 277 -2.99 26.15 -97.13
C ALA A 277 -2.87 27.57 -96.54
N ARG A 278 -3.11 28.61 -97.36
CA ARG A 278 -3.16 30.00 -96.87
C ARG A 278 -4.34 30.23 -95.93
N ASN A 279 -5.53 29.79 -96.32
CA ASN A 279 -6.73 29.94 -95.49
C ASN A 279 -6.61 29.16 -94.17
N THR A 280 -6.02 27.96 -94.18
CA THR A 280 -5.78 27.19 -92.94
C THR A 280 -4.73 27.85 -92.07
N LEU A 281 -3.69 28.46 -92.64
CA LEU A 281 -2.68 29.22 -91.90
C LEU A 281 -3.28 30.49 -91.27
N GLU A 282 -4.15 31.20 -91.99
CA GLU A 282 -4.89 32.36 -91.45
C GLU A 282 -5.82 31.94 -90.32
N ALA A 283 -6.60 30.87 -90.51
CA ALA A 283 -7.47 30.32 -89.46
C ALA A 283 -6.67 29.87 -88.22
N ASN A 284 -5.48 29.29 -88.41
CA ASN A 284 -4.60 28.92 -87.29
C ASN A 284 -4.09 30.16 -86.55
N LYS A 285 -3.70 31.23 -87.26
CA LYS A 285 -3.27 32.49 -86.64
C LYS A 285 -4.41 33.11 -85.82
N GLU A 286 -5.63 33.13 -86.35
CA GLU A 286 -6.80 33.63 -85.64
C GLU A 286 -7.12 32.77 -84.42
N ALA A 287 -7.03 31.44 -84.53
CA ALA A 287 -7.22 30.52 -83.41
C ALA A 287 -6.15 30.72 -82.32
N ASP A 288 -4.89 30.94 -82.69
CA ASP A 288 -3.80 31.24 -81.75
C ASP A 288 -4.04 32.58 -81.04
N CYS A 289 -4.44 33.63 -81.78
CA CYS A 289 -4.81 34.92 -81.20
C CYS A 289 -5.97 34.79 -80.21
N ALA A 290 -7.06 34.12 -80.60
CA ALA A 290 -8.21 33.87 -79.74
C ALA A 290 -7.85 33.05 -78.49
N TYR A 291 -6.96 32.05 -78.65
CA TYR A 291 -6.45 31.28 -77.52
C TYR A 291 -5.66 32.16 -76.54
N TRP A 292 -4.78 33.03 -77.04
CA TRP A 292 -4.02 33.94 -76.17
C TRP A 292 -4.93 34.92 -75.42
N GLU A 293 -5.94 35.49 -76.10
CA GLU A 293 -6.94 36.35 -75.47
C GLU A 293 -7.74 35.62 -74.38
N GLU A 294 -8.19 34.39 -74.65
CA GLU A 294 -8.89 33.57 -73.66
C GLU A 294 -8.00 33.26 -72.46
N GLN A 295 -6.71 32.99 -72.67
CA GLN A 295 -5.74 32.78 -71.59
C GLN A 295 -5.54 34.04 -70.75
N GLN A 296 -5.46 35.23 -71.36
CA GLN A 296 -5.37 36.48 -70.61
C GLN A 296 -6.63 36.73 -69.79
N LEU A 297 -7.81 36.56 -70.39
CA LEU A 297 -9.09 36.71 -69.71
C LEU A 297 -9.24 35.72 -68.54
N LYS A 298 -8.79 34.47 -68.70
CA LYS A 298 -8.72 33.48 -67.60
C LYS A 298 -7.78 33.94 -66.50
N ARG A 299 -6.62 34.52 -66.82
CA ARG A 299 -5.67 35.06 -65.82
C ARG A 299 -6.26 36.25 -65.08
N GLU A 300 -6.95 37.15 -65.77
CA GLU A 300 -7.61 38.31 -65.18
C GLU A 300 -8.76 37.91 -64.27
N LYS A 301 -9.63 37.00 -64.71
CA LYS A 301 -10.68 36.41 -63.86
C LYS A 301 -10.09 35.80 -62.59
N LYS A 302 -9.06 34.95 -62.71
CA LYS A 302 -8.36 34.39 -61.55
C LYS A 302 -7.73 35.45 -60.64
N LYS A 303 -7.25 36.57 -61.18
CA LYS A 303 -6.74 37.69 -60.38
C LYS A 303 -7.87 38.41 -59.64
N ALA A 304 -8.98 38.69 -60.31
CA ALA A 304 -10.16 39.31 -59.72
C ALA A 304 -10.78 38.43 -58.63
N ASP A 305 -10.91 37.12 -58.87
CA ASP A 305 -11.41 36.16 -57.89
C ASP A 305 -10.52 36.11 -56.65
N ARG A 306 -9.18 36.05 -56.83
CA ARG A 306 -8.23 36.13 -55.72
C ARG A 306 -8.37 37.44 -54.94
N PHE A 307 -8.50 38.57 -55.63
CA PHE A 307 -8.67 39.86 -54.99
C PHE A 307 -9.97 39.93 -54.17
N SER A 308 -11.09 39.45 -54.72
CA SER A 308 -12.37 39.39 -54.01
C SER A 308 -12.29 38.47 -52.77
N MET A 309 -11.64 37.31 -52.89
CA MET A 309 -11.41 36.41 -51.75
C MET A 309 -10.56 37.08 -50.65
N ASP A 310 -9.47 37.76 -51.03
CA ASP A 310 -8.62 38.48 -50.08
C ASP A 310 -9.36 39.63 -49.39
N GLU A 311 -10.22 40.33 -50.11
CA GLU A 311 -11.05 41.41 -49.57
C GLU A 311 -12.08 40.88 -48.56
N THR A 312 -12.79 39.80 -48.89
CA THR A 312 -13.75 39.18 -47.96
C THR A 312 -13.04 38.64 -46.71
N LEU A 313 -11.86 38.02 -46.85
CA LEU A 313 -11.05 37.57 -45.71
C LEU A 313 -10.61 38.75 -44.84
N ARG A 314 -10.17 39.85 -45.43
CA ARG A 314 -9.79 41.08 -44.70
C ARG A 314 -10.98 41.63 -43.91
N GLN A 315 -12.17 41.67 -44.50
CA GLN A 315 -13.39 42.10 -43.83
C GLN A 315 -13.74 41.18 -42.64
N GLN A 316 -13.71 39.86 -42.84
CA GLN A 316 -13.96 38.89 -41.75
C GLN A 316 -12.96 39.01 -40.60
N MET A 317 -11.68 39.23 -40.92
CA MET A 317 -10.64 39.44 -39.91
C MET A 317 -10.83 40.74 -39.14
N ALA A 318 -11.23 41.83 -39.81
CA ALA A 318 -11.57 43.09 -39.17
C ALA A 318 -12.78 42.95 -38.25
N GLU A 319 -13.85 42.28 -38.69
CA GLU A 319 -15.05 42.02 -37.90
C GLU A 319 -14.72 41.17 -36.65
N LYS A 320 -13.97 40.07 -36.82
CA LYS A 320 -13.52 39.22 -35.72
C LYS A 320 -12.66 39.99 -34.71
N SER A 321 -11.76 40.85 -35.19
CA SER A 321 -10.94 41.70 -34.33
C SER A 321 -11.80 42.68 -33.52
N SER A 322 -12.76 43.34 -34.17
CA SER A 322 -13.71 44.25 -33.51
C SER A 322 -14.53 43.54 -32.43
N LYS A 323 -15.09 42.36 -32.73
CA LYS A 323 -15.81 41.52 -31.75
C LYS A 323 -14.93 41.13 -30.56
N ASN A 324 -13.70 40.69 -30.82
CA ASN A 324 -12.75 40.34 -29.76
C ASN A 324 -12.39 41.55 -28.89
N HIS A 325 -12.23 42.73 -29.48
CA HIS A 325 -12.00 43.96 -28.73
C HIS A 325 -13.19 44.33 -27.85
N LEU A 326 -14.41 44.15 -28.33
CA LEU A 326 -15.62 44.36 -27.53
C LEU A 326 -15.68 43.39 -26.34
N VAL A 327 -15.49 42.10 -26.57
CA VAL A 327 -15.47 41.08 -25.50
C VAL A 327 -14.40 41.38 -24.47
N LYS A 328 -13.20 41.81 -24.90
CA LYS A 328 -12.14 42.21 -23.96
C LYS A 328 -12.56 43.39 -23.10
N LYS A 329 -13.19 44.41 -23.70
CA LYS A 329 -13.71 45.56 -22.95
C LYS A 329 -14.77 45.13 -21.94
N GLU A 330 -15.74 44.33 -22.36
CA GLU A 330 -16.78 43.77 -21.49
C GLU A 330 -16.19 42.95 -20.34
N LEU A 331 -15.17 42.13 -20.60
CA LEU A 331 -14.46 41.38 -19.58
C LEU A 331 -13.76 42.32 -18.59
N THR A 332 -13.03 43.32 -19.06
CA THR A 332 -12.36 44.30 -18.16
C THR A 332 -13.37 45.10 -17.35
N ASP A 333 -14.53 45.41 -17.90
CA ASP A 333 -15.61 46.10 -17.19
C ASP A 333 -16.27 45.18 -16.17
N PHE A 334 -16.44 43.89 -16.48
CA PHE A 334 -16.93 42.87 -15.56
C PHE A 334 -15.96 42.65 -14.39
N GLU A 335 -14.66 42.55 -14.67
CA GLU A 335 -13.60 42.44 -13.65
C GLU A 335 -13.61 43.68 -12.75
N ARG A 336 -13.73 44.89 -13.32
CA ARG A 336 -13.82 46.14 -12.55
C ARG A 336 -15.04 46.15 -11.63
N LYS A 337 -16.22 45.78 -12.14
CA LYS A 337 -17.47 45.70 -11.35
C LYS A 337 -17.37 44.65 -10.25
N THR A 338 -16.75 43.51 -10.54
CA THR A 338 -16.54 42.43 -9.56
C THR A 338 -15.59 42.87 -8.47
N ALA A 339 -14.47 43.52 -8.82
CA ALA A 339 -13.53 44.08 -7.85
C ALA A 339 -14.19 45.15 -6.96
N GLN A 340 -14.99 46.05 -7.53
CA GLN A 340 -15.75 47.05 -6.76
C GLN A 340 -16.70 46.38 -5.76
N ARG A 341 -17.48 45.38 -6.19
CA ARG A 341 -18.36 44.63 -5.28
C ARG A 341 -17.58 43.94 -4.16
N LEU A 342 -16.45 43.31 -4.48
CA LEU A 342 -15.60 42.66 -3.48
C LEU A 342 -15.05 43.66 -2.44
N MET A 343 -14.70 44.89 -2.88
CA MET A 343 -14.27 45.95 -1.96
C MET A 343 -15.42 46.43 -1.07
N GLU A 344 -16.64 46.55 -1.61
CA GLU A 344 -17.84 46.88 -0.82
C GLU A 344 -18.14 45.79 0.22
N ASP A 345 -18.09 44.52 -0.18
CA ASP A 345 -18.30 43.38 0.70
C ASP A 345 -17.21 43.27 1.79
N ASP A 346 -15.94 43.54 1.44
CA ASP A 346 -14.84 43.60 2.40
C ASP A 346 -15.04 44.75 3.39
N ALA A 347 -15.37 45.96 2.92
CA ALA A 347 -15.64 47.09 3.79
C ALA A 347 -16.80 46.81 4.78
N GLN A 348 -17.87 46.17 4.30
CA GLN A 348 -18.98 45.73 5.16
C GLN A 348 -18.52 44.70 6.20
N PHE A 349 -17.70 43.73 5.80
CA PHE A 349 -17.14 42.74 6.73
C PHE A 349 -16.23 43.40 7.78
N GLN A 350 -15.36 44.33 7.39
CA GLN A 350 -14.45 45.03 8.30
C GLN A 350 -15.23 45.82 9.37
N GLN A 351 -16.27 46.56 8.96
CA GLN A 351 -17.15 47.28 9.89
C GLN A 351 -17.86 46.32 10.85
N TYR A 352 -18.40 45.22 10.33
CA TYR A 352 -19.06 44.19 11.13
C TYR A 352 -18.11 43.56 12.17
N ALA A 353 -16.92 43.14 11.71
CA ALA A 353 -15.92 42.50 12.55
C ALA A 353 -15.37 43.45 13.62
N ALA A 354 -15.15 44.73 13.28
CA ALA A 354 -14.76 45.75 14.24
C ALA A 354 -15.81 45.93 15.35
N GLY A 355 -17.10 45.91 15.01
CA GLY A 355 -18.19 45.95 15.98
C GLY A 355 -18.16 44.76 16.95
N LEU A 356 -17.97 43.54 16.43
CA LEU A 356 -17.86 42.34 17.27
C LEU A 356 -16.60 42.29 18.12
N ILE A 357 -15.47 42.77 17.60
CA ILE A 357 -14.24 42.94 18.38
C ILE A 357 -14.49 43.91 19.52
N ARG A 358 -15.17 45.03 19.28
CA ARG A 358 -15.51 46.00 20.33
C ARG A 358 -16.37 45.36 21.43
N VAL A 359 -17.43 44.65 21.07
CA VAL A 359 -18.27 43.91 22.02
C VAL A 359 -17.45 42.87 22.79
N ALA A 360 -16.54 42.15 22.12
CA ALA A 360 -15.66 41.19 22.78
C ALA A 360 -14.66 41.86 23.74
N THR A 361 -14.12 43.04 23.39
CA THR A 361 -13.26 43.82 24.29
C THR A 361 -14.02 44.35 25.50
N GLU A 362 -15.24 44.88 25.30
CA GLU A 362 -16.12 45.35 26.39
C GLU A 362 -16.47 44.19 27.34
N ALA A 363 -16.65 42.99 26.80
CA ALA A 363 -16.88 41.78 27.58
C ALA A 363 -15.60 41.17 28.20
N ASN A 364 -14.44 41.85 28.15
CA ASN A 364 -13.14 41.35 28.63
C ASN A 364 -12.76 39.97 28.09
N ARG A 365 -13.12 39.67 26.83
CA ARG A 365 -12.74 38.43 26.15
C ARG A 365 -11.38 38.58 25.48
N ASN A 366 -10.68 37.47 25.29
CA ASN A 366 -9.42 37.48 24.53
C ASN A 366 -9.69 37.78 23.04
N THR A 367 -9.27 38.95 22.56
CA THR A 367 -9.53 39.41 21.18
C THR A 367 -8.42 39.10 20.19
N CYS A 368 -7.31 38.50 20.60
CA CYS A 368 -6.16 38.23 19.74
C CYS A 368 -6.55 37.34 18.55
N SER A 369 -7.35 36.29 18.80
CA SER A 369 -7.85 35.38 17.75
C SER A 369 -8.77 36.09 16.75
N LEU A 370 -9.59 37.03 17.23
CA LEU A 370 -10.49 37.81 16.36
C LEU A 370 -9.70 38.77 15.47
N ARG A 371 -8.76 39.53 16.03
CA ARG A 371 -7.90 40.43 15.26
C ARG A 371 -7.09 39.68 14.19
N LYS A 372 -6.58 38.50 14.54
CA LYS A 372 -5.89 37.61 13.59
C LYS A 372 -6.81 37.18 12.45
N ALA A 373 -8.09 36.88 12.75
CA ALA A 373 -9.06 36.44 11.76
C ALA A 373 -9.53 37.57 10.83
N VAL A 374 -9.58 38.82 11.32
CA VAL A 374 -9.89 39.99 10.49
C VAL A 374 -8.78 40.28 9.50
N ASN A 375 -7.53 40.21 9.97
CA ASN A 375 -6.32 40.42 9.17
C ASN A 375 -5.99 39.22 8.27
N GLN A 376 -6.68 38.10 8.44
CA GLN A 376 -6.55 36.97 7.54
C GLN A 376 -7.36 37.32 6.28
N ASP A 377 -6.66 37.67 5.21
CA ASP A 377 -7.26 37.85 3.89
C ASP A 377 -8.08 36.59 3.52
N ILE A 378 -9.01 36.74 2.57
CA ILE A 378 -9.80 35.65 1.97
C ILE A 378 -8.83 34.72 1.21
N VAL A 379 -8.02 33.97 1.95
CA VAL A 379 -7.04 33.02 1.44
C VAL A 379 -7.79 31.71 1.29
N CYS A 380 -8.53 31.61 0.20
CA CYS A 380 -9.15 30.37 -0.25
C CYS A 380 -8.03 29.35 -0.55
N GLY A 381 -7.78 28.39 0.35
CA GLY A 381 -6.87 27.24 0.17
C GLY A 381 -5.55 27.26 0.98
N LEU A 382 -4.81 26.15 1.01
CA LEU A 382 -3.55 25.91 1.74
C LEU A 382 -2.34 25.76 0.76
N GLY A 383 -2.09 26.72 -0.13
CA GLY A 383 -0.91 26.78 -1.00
C GLY A 383 0.01 28.00 -0.77
N PRO A 384 1.32 27.93 -1.06
CA PRO A 384 2.21 29.08 -0.92
C PRO A 384 1.84 30.23 -1.87
N ILE A 385 2.13 31.46 -1.44
CA ILE A 385 1.98 32.68 -2.25
C ILE A 385 3.31 32.89 -2.98
N THR A 386 3.32 32.75 -4.29
CA THR A 386 4.46 33.15 -5.14
C THR A 386 3.99 34.21 -6.12
N GLY A 387 4.43 35.46 -5.92
CA GLY A 387 4.25 36.56 -6.90
C GLY A 387 2.90 37.29 -6.89
N GLY A 388 2.21 37.41 -5.75
CA GLY A 388 1.00 38.25 -5.63
C GLY A 388 -0.28 37.71 -6.31
N ILE A 389 -0.18 36.61 -7.07
CA ILE A 389 -1.32 35.85 -7.59
C ILE A 389 -1.10 34.39 -7.21
N ARG A 390 -2.05 33.80 -6.46
CA ARG A 390 -1.99 32.40 -6.06
C ARG A 390 -2.55 31.52 -7.17
N SER A 391 -1.75 30.57 -7.64
CA SER A 391 -2.17 29.56 -8.61
C SER A 391 -3.24 28.65 -8.01
N ASN A 392 -4.48 28.72 -8.52
CA ASN A 392 -5.40 27.59 -8.43
C ASN A 392 -4.75 26.42 -9.16
N TYR A 393 -4.84 25.20 -8.62
CA TYR A 393 -4.29 23.96 -9.21
C TYR A 393 -4.80 23.73 -10.65
N LEU A 394 -4.22 24.45 -11.59
CA LEU A 394 -4.19 24.15 -12.99
C LEU A 394 -2.73 23.85 -13.29
N VAL A 395 -2.50 22.65 -13.78
CA VAL A 395 -1.24 22.24 -14.39
C VAL A 395 -0.95 23.23 -15.52
N SER A 396 -0.18 24.28 -15.22
CA SER A 396 0.31 25.21 -16.23
C SER A 396 1.35 24.49 -17.06
N ARG A 397 0.89 23.88 -18.15
CA ARG A 397 1.74 23.60 -19.30
C ARG A 397 1.91 24.91 -20.06
N GLY A 398 2.91 25.71 -19.70
CA GLY A 398 3.27 26.88 -20.50
C GLY A 398 4.13 27.93 -19.81
N ALA A 399 5.35 28.06 -20.34
CA ALA A 399 6.19 29.26 -20.34
C ALA A 399 6.73 29.82 -19.01
N SER A 400 7.76 29.16 -18.45
CA SER A 400 8.98 29.82 -17.93
C SER A 400 10.00 28.77 -17.49
N HIS A 401 11.28 29.05 -17.70
CA HIS A 401 12.41 28.13 -17.76
C HIS A 401 12.92 27.59 -16.40
N SER A 402 12.12 26.82 -15.66
CA SER A 402 12.66 26.03 -14.53
C SER A 402 12.98 24.60 -14.96
N ARG A 403 14.27 24.28 -14.90
CA ARG A 403 14.94 23.02 -15.23
C ARG A 403 14.35 21.84 -14.43
N VAL A 404 13.46 21.06 -15.04
CA VAL A 404 13.04 19.73 -14.53
C VAL A 404 14.04 18.65 -14.95
N PRO A 405 14.29 17.61 -14.14
CA PRO A 405 15.26 16.55 -14.45
C PRO A 405 14.86 15.79 -15.72
N LYS A 406 15.78 15.72 -16.67
CA LYS A 406 15.58 15.04 -17.96
C LYS A 406 15.63 13.52 -17.77
N TYR A 407 14.47 12.86 -17.84
CA TYR A 407 14.43 11.48 -18.32
C TYR A 407 14.21 11.51 -19.83
N LEU A 408 15.31 11.59 -20.58
CA LEU A 408 15.33 11.35 -22.02
C LEU A 408 15.75 9.91 -22.23
N SER A 409 14.86 9.04 -22.69
CA SER A 409 15.29 7.80 -23.35
C SER A 409 15.78 8.16 -24.75
N SER A 410 16.99 7.69 -25.10
CA SER A 410 17.67 7.95 -26.38
C SER A 410 16.79 7.68 -27.60
N THR A 411 15.85 6.73 -27.49
CA THR A 411 14.94 6.29 -28.55
C THR A 411 14.00 7.38 -29.09
N LYS A 412 13.75 8.47 -28.34
CA LYS A 412 12.81 9.53 -28.77
C LYS A 412 13.46 10.75 -29.42
N GLN A 413 14.79 10.84 -29.44
CA GLN A 413 15.51 11.91 -30.14
C GLN A 413 15.63 11.65 -31.65
N ASP A 414 15.72 10.39 -32.08
CA ASP A 414 15.77 10.02 -33.50
C ASP A 414 14.50 10.37 -34.28
N ILE A 415 13.34 10.33 -33.63
CA ILE A 415 12.08 10.65 -34.31
C ILE A 415 11.97 12.15 -34.58
N LYS A 416 12.67 13.01 -33.82
CA LYS A 416 12.59 14.47 -33.98
C LYS A 416 13.63 15.02 -34.96
N SER A 417 14.75 14.31 -35.20
CA SER A 417 15.73 14.67 -36.23
C SER A 417 15.26 14.33 -37.64
N LEU A 418 14.36 13.34 -37.80
CA LEU A 418 13.79 12.97 -39.11
C LEU A 418 12.88 14.04 -39.73
N TYR A 419 12.24 14.89 -38.91
CA TYR A 419 11.29 15.90 -39.38
C TYR A 419 11.83 17.34 -39.39
N ASN A 420 13.01 17.57 -38.79
CA ASN A 420 13.60 18.91 -38.64
C ASN A 420 14.76 19.21 -39.61
N ASN A 421 15.10 18.31 -40.53
CA ASN A 421 16.04 18.62 -41.60
C ASN A 421 15.35 19.46 -42.68
N SER A 422 15.25 20.76 -42.43
CA SER A 422 14.99 21.78 -43.45
C SER A 422 16.26 22.03 -44.26
N ASP A 423 16.71 21.01 -45.00
CA ASP A 423 17.62 21.18 -46.14
C ASP A 423 16.84 20.80 -47.40
N THR A 424 16.22 21.81 -48.00
CA THR A 424 15.59 21.72 -49.31
C THR A 424 16.67 21.69 -50.40
N GLN A 425 17.35 20.56 -50.52
CA GLN A 425 18.05 20.14 -51.74
C GLN A 425 17.69 18.68 -52.02
N ASN A 426 16.50 18.45 -52.56
CA ASN A 426 16.23 17.23 -53.35
C ASN A 426 15.07 17.50 -54.31
N ASN A 427 15.41 18.16 -55.42
CA ASN A 427 14.65 18.04 -56.67
C ASN A 427 14.81 16.61 -57.18
N ARG A 428 13.91 15.70 -56.78
CA ARG A 428 13.62 14.49 -57.56
C ARG A 428 12.12 14.40 -57.76
N ARG A 429 11.72 14.61 -59.01
CA ARG A 429 10.38 14.38 -59.53
C ARG A 429 9.88 13.01 -59.07
N LEU A 430 8.75 12.99 -58.39
CA LEU A 430 7.90 11.81 -58.31
C LEU A 430 6.95 11.88 -59.50
N ASP A 431 7.32 11.22 -60.59
CA ASP A 431 6.46 11.05 -61.75
C ASP A 431 5.37 10.03 -61.41
N PHE A 432 4.14 10.49 -61.20
CA PHE A 432 2.95 9.64 -61.21
C PHE A 432 2.42 9.55 -62.63
N ILE A 433 2.58 8.38 -63.26
CA ILE A 433 1.99 8.03 -64.55
C ILE A 433 0.54 7.58 -64.30
N TRP A 434 -0.43 8.28 -64.90
CA TRP A 434 -1.77 7.73 -65.08
C TRP A 434 -1.75 6.87 -66.35
N GLN A 435 -1.90 5.55 -66.19
CA GLN A 435 -2.35 4.67 -67.27
C GLN A 435 -3.83 4.95 -67.53
N ARG A 436 -4.19 4.93 -68.82
CA ARG A 436 -5.54 5.18 -69.32
C ARG A 436 -6.33 3.88 -69.42
#